data_AF-A0ABC8TL30-F1
#
_entry.id   AF-A0ABC8TL30-F1
#
_cell.length_a   1.000
_cell.length_b   1.000
_cell.length_c   1.000
_cell.angle_alpha   90.00
_cell.angle_beta   90.00
_cell.angle_gamma   90.00
#
_symmetry.space_group_name_H-M   'P 1'
#
loop_
_entity.id
_entity.type
_entity.pdbx_description
1 polymer ?
#
loop_
_entity_poly.entity_id
_entity_poly.type
_entity_poly.pdbx_seq_one_letter_code
_entity_poly.pdbx_strand_id
1 'polypeptide(L)'
;LLEVIDPKLSADFDEQEIEHLMIVGLWCAHPDPSHWPSIRQAIQVLNFEAALPILPSQMPVPTYTAPSAHMATSSQLLSYGTIVSESI
;
A
#
# COMPACT_ATOMS: atom_id res chain seq x y z
N LEU A 1 17.77 8.69 11.04
CA LEU A 1 16.66 9.67 10.91
C LEU A 1 17.17 10.95 10.26
N LEU A 2 18.15 11.66 10.85
CA LEU A 2 18.63 12.95 10.34
C LEU A 2 19.14 12.95 8.87
N GLU A 3 19.72 11.85 8.40
CA GLU A 3 20.19 11.72 7.01
C GLU A 3 19.06 11.74 5.97
N VAL A 4 17.82 11.44 6.38
CA VAL A 4 16.66 11.30 5.50
C VAL A 4 15.83 12.59 5.44
N ILE A 5 16.19 13.59 6.24
CA ILE A 5 15.40 14.82 6.39
C ILE A 5 15.86 15.85 5.38
N ASP A 6 14.90 16.51 4.71
CA ASP A 6 15.21 17.59 3.78
C ASP A 6 16.00 18.70 4.52
N PRO A 7 17.22 19.06 4.06
CA PRO A 7 18.01 20.14 4.66
C PRO A 7 17.28 21.48 4.71
N LYS A 8 16.26 21.69 3.86
CA LYS A 8 15.43 22.90 3.85
C LYS A 8 14.47 22.99 5.03
N LEU A 9 14.25 21.91 5.78
CA LEU A 9 13.37 21.90 6.95
C LEU A 9 14.00 22.60 8.17
N SER A 10 15.22 23.15 8.03
CA SER A 10 15.90 24.01 9.02
C SER A 10 15.95 23.47 10.46
N ALA A 11 15.89 22.14 10.64
CA ALA A 11 15.77 21.49 11.95
C ALA A 11 14.50 21.87 12.75
N ASP A 12 13.49 22.41 12.09
CA ASP A 12 12.19 22.77 12.67
C ASP A 12 11.20 21.60 12.50
N PHE A 13 11.52 20.48 13.14
CA PHE A 13 10.67 19.29 13.16
C PHE A 13 10.83 18.55 14.48
N ASP A 14 9.77 17.85 14.88
CA ASP A 14 9.83 16.92 15.99
C ASP A 14 10.39 15.56 15.51
N GLU A 15 11.39 15.03 16.22
CA GLU A 15 12.03 13.75 15.85
C GLU A 15 11.03 12.58 15.85
N GLN A 16 10.06 12.61 16.76
CA GLN A 16 9.03 11.58 16.89
C GLN A 16 8.04 11.64 15.73
N GLU A 17 7.65 12.84 15.28
CA GLU A 17 6.83 13.04 14.07
C GLU A 17 7.54 12.49 12.83
N ILE A 18 8.83 12.78 12.68
CA ILE A 18 9.64 12.28 11.57
C ILE A 18 9.77 10.75 11.61
N GLU A 19 9.97 10.16 12.77
CA GLU A 19 9.99 8.70 12.93
C GLU A 19 8.66 8.06 12.52
N HIS A 20 7.52 8.58 13.01
CA HIS A 20 6.20 8.06 12.67
C HIS A 20 5.91 8.21 11.18
N LEU A 21 6.27 9.35 10.60
CA LEU A 21 6.12 9.60 9.17
C LEU A 21 6.92 8.60 8.33
N MET A 22 8.17 8.33 8.70
CA MET A 22 9.00 7.35 7.97
C MET A 22 8.44 5.93 8.08
N ILE A 23 8.04 5.50 9.28
CA ILE A 23 7.50 4.15 9.48
C ILE A 23 6.19 3.99 8.71
N VAL A 24 5.27 4.96 8.80
CA VAL A 24 4.01 4.93 8.04
C VAL A 24 4.27 4.98 6.54
N GLY A 25 5.22 5.81 6.09
CA GLY A 25 5.62 5.88 4.68
C GLY A 25 6.15 4.55 4.14
N LEU A 26 7.02 3.87 4.89
CA LEU A 26 7.52 2.54 4.56
C LEU A 26 6.43 1.48 4.57
N TRP A 27 5.51 1.54 5.52
CA TRP A 27 4.36 0.62 5.59
C TRP A 27 3.44 0.77 4.36
N CYS A 28 3.16 2.01 3.95
CA CYS A 28 2.41 2.32 2.75
C CYS A 28 3.15 1.93 1.46
N ALA A 29 4.48 1.94 1.45
CA ALA A 29 5.31 1.58 0.30
C ALA A 29 5.54 0.07 0.15
N HIS A 30 4.87 -0.77 0.95
CA HIS A 30 5.03 -2.22 0.86
C HIS A 30 4.71 -2.74 -0.56
N PRO A 31 5.51 -3.65 -1.13
CA PRO A 31 5.32 -4.09 -2.51
C PRO A 31 4.06 -4.95 -2.72
N ASP A 32 3.61 -5.64 -1.68
CA ASP A 32 2.33 -6.36 -1.68
C ASP A 32 1.22 -5.47 -1.09
N PRO A 33 0.18 -5.11 -1.88
CA PRO A 33 -0.92 -4.26 -1.44
C PRO A 33 -1.74 -4.83 -0.29
N SER A 34 -1.71 -6.14 -0.06
CA SER A 34 -2.44 -6.77 1.05
C SER A 34 -1.91 -6.35 2.42
N HIS A 35 -0.71 -5.79 2.47
CA HIS A 35 -0.06 -5.33 3.71
C HIS A 35 -0.21 -3.82 3.91
N TRP A 36 -0.79 -3.09 2.95
CA TRP A 36 -0.98 -1.65 3.09
C TRP A 36 -1.92 -1.33 4.25
N PRO A 37 -1.63 -0.27 5.02
CA PRO A 37 -2.58 0.24 5.98
C PRO A 37 -3.79 0.83 5.26
N SER A 38 -4.96 0.74 5.88
CA SER A 38 -6.04 1.66 5.52
C SER A 38 -5.63 3.09 5.84
N ILE A 39 -6.18 4.06 5.11
CA ILE A 39 -5.92 5.48 5.38
C ILE A 39 -6.24 5.86 6.84
N ARG A 40 -7.27 5.24 7.42
CA ARG A 40 -7.64 5.45 8.83
C ARG A 40 -6.54 4.98 9.78
N GLN A 41 -5.96 3.81 9.55
CA GLN A 41 -4.85 3.31 10.38
C GLN A 41 -3.61 4.20 10.25
N ALA A 42 -3.26 4.61 9.03
CA ALA A 42 -2.14 5.52 8.80
C ALA A 42 -2.31 6.84 9.58
N ILE A 43 -3.50 7.46 9.51
CA ILE A 43 -3.80 8.69 10.26
C ILE A 43 -3.70 8.48 11.77
N GLN A 44 -4.25 7.38 12.29
CA GLN A 44 -4.18 7.10 13.73
C GLN A 44 -2.75 6.95 14.24
N VAL A 45 -1.87 6.30 13.47
CA VAL A 45 -0.45 6.19 13.82
C VAL A 45 0.23 7.56 13.72
N LEU A 46 -0.02 8.34 12.67
CA LEU A 46 0.54 9.69 12.50
C LEU A 46 0.11 10.66 13.61
N ASN A 47 -1.11 10.52 14.14
CA ASN A 47 -1.62 11.31 15.25
C ASN A 47 -1.21 10.78 16.64
N PHE A 48 -0.36 9.74 16.71
CA PHE A 48 0.02 9.09 17.96
C PHE A 48 -1.15 8.44 18.73
N GLU A 49 -2.24 8.13 18.03
CA GLU A 49 -3.45 7.48 18.58
C GLU A 49 -3.36 5.95 18.53
N ALA A 50 -2.38 5.40 17.83
CA ALA A 50 -2.13 3.97 17.69
C ALA A 50 -0.63 3.67 17.73
N ALA A 51 -0.28 2.43 18.11
CA ALA A 51 1.10 1.97 18.14
C ALA A 51 1.70 1.86 16.73
N LEU A 52 3.01 2.06 16.62
CA LEU A 52 3.76 1.87 15.39
C LEU A 52 3.65 0.41 14.91
N PRO A 53 3.52 0.18 13.59
CA PRO A 53 3.62 -1.17 13.04
C PRO A 53 5.05 -1.71 13.19
N ILE A 54 5.18 -3.03 13.35
CA ILE A 54 6.48 -3.70 13.30
C ILE A 54 6.79 -3.96 11.83
N LEU A 55 7.83 -3.30 11.33
CA LEU A 55 8.29 -3.47 9.95
C LEU A 55 9.55 -4.34 9.89
N PRO A 56 9.74 -5.12 8.81
CA PRO A 56 11.00 -5.82 8.58
C PRO A 56 12.14 -4.81 8.37
N SER A 57 13.36 -5.17 8.78
CA SER A 57 14.53 -4.30 8.64
C SER A 57 15.01 -4.14 7.20
N GLN A 58 14.53 -4.99 6.28
CA GLN A 58 14.79 -4.90 4.85
C GLN A 58 13.46 -4.88 4.09
N MET A 59 13.41 -4.12 3.02
CA MET A 59 12.23 -4.06 2.15
C MET A 59 12.03 -5.42 1.47
N PRO A 60 10.83 -6.01 1.54
CA PRO A 60 10.55 -7.27 0.87
C PRO A 60 10.73 -7.15 -0.64
N VAL A 61 11.14 -8.24 -1.28
CA VAL A 61 11.26 -8.29 -2.74
C VAL A 61 9.85 -8.33 -3.35
N PRO A 62 9.52 -7.44 -4.31
CA PRO A 62 8.25 -7.49 -5.00
C PRO A 62 8.04 -8.84 -5.68
N THR A 63 7.00 -9.56 -5.27
CA THR A 63 6.66 -10.85 -5.88
C THR A 63 5.55 -10.62 -6.90
N TYR A 64 5.91 -10.38 -8.16
CA TYR A 64 4.94 -10.32 -9.24
C TYR A 64 4.68 -11.73 -9.75
N THR A 65 3.65 -12.40 -9.23
CA THR A 65 3.16 -13.64 -9.84
C THR A 65 2.42 -13.27 -11.12
N ALA A 66 2.99 -13.63 -12.28
CA ALA A 66 2.23 -13.59 -13.52
C ALA A 66 0.99 -14.49 -13.33
N PRO A 67 -0.23 -14.02 -13.67
CA PRO A 67 -1.40 -14.88 -13.64
C PRO A 67 -1.10 -16.08 -14.54
N SER A 68 -1.10 -17.28 -13.94
CA SER A 68 -0.89 -18.52 -14.68
C SER A 68 -1.94 -18.59 -15.80
N ALA A 69 -1.49 -18.67 -17.05
CA ALA A 69 -2.36 -18.80 -18.23
C ALA A 69 -3.10 -20.15 -18.29
N HIS A 70 -3.13 -20.91 -17.20
CA HIS A 70 -3.70 -22.24 -17.14
C HIS A 70 -4.82 -22.28 -16.10
N MET A 71 -6.02 -21.86 -16.54
CA MET A 71 -7.35 -22.42 -16.21
C MET A 71 -8.47 -21.48 -16.71
N ALA A 72 -8.37 -21.01 -17.95
CA ALA A 72 -9.58 -20.61 -18.69
C ALA A 72 -10.22 -21.88 -19.26
N THR A 73 -10.76 -22.73 -18.39
CA THR A 73 -11.59 -23.86 -18.79
C THR A 73 -12.93 -23.73 -18.11
N SER A 74 -13.88 -23.20 -18.89
CA SER A 74 -15.33 -23.37 -18.79
C SER A 74 -15.95 -23.28 -17.40
N SER A 75 -16.29 -22.07 -16.96
CA SER A 75 -17.44 -21.86 -16.03
C SER A 75 -18.03 -20.44 -16.05
N GLN A 76 -17.41 -19.45 -16.68
CA GLN A 76 -17.99 -18.10 -16.76
C GLN A 76 -18.91 -17.91 -17.98
N LEU A 77 -19.93 -18.77 -18.11
CA LEU A 77 -21.13 -18.46 -18.89
C LEU A 77 -22.33 -18.47 -17.94
N LEU A 78 -22.38 -17.52 -17.01
CA LEU A 78 -23.62 -17.06 -16.37
C LEU A 78 -23.31 -15.81 -15.52
N SER A 79 -23.46 -14.59 -16.06
CA SER A 79 -23.85 -13.46 -15.20
C SER A 79 -24.24 -12.17 -15.92
N TYR A 80 -23.87 -11.90 -17.17
CA TYR A 80 -24.25 -10.62 -17.78
C TYR A 80 -25.14 -10.83 -18.99
N GLY A 81 -26.44 -10.79 -18.70
CA GLY A 81 -27.50 -10.80 -19.69
C GLY A 81 -27.50 -9.56 -20.58
N THR A 82 -27.98 -9.80 -21.80
CA THR A 82 -28.90 -8.98 -22.58
C THR A 82 -28.65 -7.47 -22.65
N ILE A 83 -28.21 -7.01 -23.82
CA ILE A 83 -28.74 -5.90 -24.69
C ILE A 83 -27.57 -5.54 -25.66
N VAL A 84 -27.67 -5.37 -26.98
CA VAL A 84 -28.74 -5.13 -27.96
C VAL A 84 -28.33 -5.85 -29.26
N SER A 85 -29.28 -6.54 -29.91
CA SER A 85 -29.12 -7.02 -31.28
C SER A 85 -29.09 -5.87 -32.29
N GLU A 86 -28.32 -6.13 -33.33
CA GLU A 86 -28.40 -5.60 -34.70
C GLU A 86 -27.65 -4.32 -35.08
N SER A 87 -26.74 -4.55 -36.04
CA SER A 87 -26.34 -3.62 -37.09
C SER A 87 -27.34 -3.72 -38.25
N ILE A 88 -27.97 -2.60 -38.61
CA ILE A 88 -28.16 -2.00 -39.95
C ILE A 88 -29.08 -0.78 -39.78
#